data_AF-A0A5N5H0A2-F1
#
_entry.id   AF-A0A5N5H0A2-F1
#
_cell.length_a   1.000
_cell.length_b   1.000
_cell.length_c   1.000
_cell.angle_alpha   90.00
_cell.angle_beta   90.00
_cell.angle_gamma   90.00
#
_symmetry.space_group_name_H-M   'P 1'
#
loop_
_entity.id
_entity.type
_entity.pdbx_description
1 polymer ?
#
loop_
_entity_poly.entity_id
_entity_poly.type
_entity_poly.pdbx_seq_one_letter_code
_entity_poly.pdbx_strand_id
1 'polypeptide(L)'
;MRYKTTLNLTPKTSSRKSLHILHKFTNTKTQYNIQRQTTGTPAMDLEALPEGCKATVASLTTPPDACRLSAVSRGFRSAAESDAVWDRFLPPDVYTILGKSSVQPQSPSSLPVPPCSSSSSSWKSKKDLFLSLCDNPVLIDQGKMSFSVDKWSGKKCYMISARELMITWGDTPQYWEWICLPESRFEEVAEVVHVWWLEIRGKIDTCILSPATTYEAYLVFKLREGAYGFVVPVKVTTGGDGEPPIDNKNTAVFLDPEAGRRRQKKRKNEETHRFPKERADSWLEVKLGEFFCPGGGDGKLMEMTCMEVAGVLKAGLIVHGIEVRPKMDKAEHLPSHDMSAT
;
A
#
# COMPACT_ATOMS: atom_id res chain seq x y z
N MET A 1 -56.27 21.01 4.92
CA MET A 1 -55.09 21.88 5.12
C MET A 1 -53.82 21.03 4.99
N ARG A 2 -52.96 21.44 4.05
CA ARG A 2 -51.50 21.21 3.94
C ARG A 2 -50.93 19.79 4.15
N TYR A 3 -50.53 19.22 3.01
CA TYR A 3 -49.50 18.20 2.82
C TYR A 3 -48.19 18.50 3.56
N LYS A 4 -47.50 17.44 4.00
CA LYS A 4 -46.08 17.19 3.65
C LYS A 4 -45.64 15.78 4.05
N THR A 5 -45.37 14.99 3.01
CA THR A 5 -44.62 13.75 2.99
C THR A 5 -43.15 14.02 3.31
N THR A 6 -42.53 13.27 4.22
CA THR A 6 -41.08 13.28 4.42
C THR A 6 -40.51 11.95 3.95
N LEU A 7 -39.70 12.04 2.88
CA LEU A 7 -38.95 10.96 2.24
C LEU A 7 -37.78 10.50 3.13
N ASN A 8 -37.71 9.19 3.38
CA ASN A 8 -36.48 8.52 3.78
C ASN A 8 -35.56 8.38 2.56
N LEU A 9 -34.36 8.97 2.62
CA LEU A 9 -33.29 8.75 1.65
C LEU A 9 -32.11 8.06 2.35
N THR A 10 -31.89 6.81 1.95
CA THR A 10 -30.66 6.06 2.19
C THR A 10 -29.61 6.47 1.13
N PRO A 11 -28.32 6.63 1.48
CA PRO A 11 -27.29 6.86 0.48
C PRO A 11 -26.80 5.52 -0.06
N LYS A 12 -27.22 5.18 -1.29
CA LYS A 12 -26.66 4.10 -2.09
C LYS A 12 -25.98 4.67 -3.33
N THR A 13 -24.73 4.24 -3.54
CA THR A 13 -24.00 4.15 -4.82
C THR A 13 -23.45 5.44 -5.45
N SER A 14 -22.13 5.69 -5.26
CA SER A 14 -21.33 6.64 -6.06
C SER A 14 -20.34 5.96 -7.01
N SER A 15 -20.43 4.64 -7.22
CA SER A 15 -19.63 3.89 -8.21
C SER A 15 -20.40 3.64 -9.53
N ARG A 16 -21.73 3.81 -9.53
CA ARG A 16 -22.55 3.57 -10.74
C ARG A 16 -22.55 4.71 -11.77
N LYS A 17 -22.06 5.91 -11.44
CA LYS A 17 -22.12 7.05 -12.39
C LYS A 17 -21.03 7.00 -13.47
N SER A 18 -19.86 6.44 -13.17
CA SER A 18 -18.77 6.30 -14.15
C SER A 18 -19.05 5.20 -15.19
N LEU A 19 -19.71 4.11 -14.78
CA LEU A 19 -20.22 3.08 -15.70
C LEU A 19 -21.42 3.56 -16.54
N HIS A 20 -22.12 4.60 -16.11
CA HIS A 20 -23.27 5.14 -16.84
C HIS A 20 -22.87 6.00 -18.04
N ILE A 21 -21.64 6.51 -18.10
CA ILE A 21 -21.13 7.28 -19.25
C ILE A 21 -20.74 6.31 -20.39
N LEU A 22 -20.12 5.17 -20.06
CA LEU A 22 -19.84 4.11 -21.03
C LEU A 22 -21.12 3.38 -21.50
N HIS A 23 -22.14 3.27 -20.65
CA HIS A 23 -23.41 2.62 -21.02
C HIS A 23 -24.45 3.58 -21.66
N LYS A 24 -24.20 4.90 -21.67
CA LYS A 24 -25.09 5.86 -22.37
C LYS A 24 -24.71 6.11 -23.83
N PHE A 25 -23.50 5.73 -24.26
CA PHE A 25 -23.12 5.80 -25.67
C PHE A 25 -23.72 4.68 -26.53
N THR A 26 -24.37 3.68 -25.92
CA THR A 26 -24.92 2.51 -26.64
C THR A 26 -26.44 2.53 -26.80
N ASN A 27 -27.16 3.58 -26.38
CA ASN A 27 -28.63 3.53 -26.41
C ASN A 27 -29.36 4.84 -26.72
N THR A 28 -29.13 5.39 -27.92
CA THR A 28 -30.08 6.30 -28.58
C THR A 28 -30.39 5.82 -29.99
N LYS A 29 -31.27 4.81 -30.09
CA LYS A 29 -32.03 4.55 -31.31
C LYS A 29 -33.16 5.57 -31.40
N THR A 30 -32.95 6.64 -32.16
CA THR A 30 -34.05 7.41 -32.74
C THR A 30 -34.14 7.05 -34.22
N GLN A 31 -35.29 6.51 -34.60
CA GLN A 31 -35.56 5.98 -35.93
C GLN A 31 -35.58 7.10 -36.98
N TYR A 32 -34.79 6.94 -38.04
CA TYR A 32 -35.15 7.40 -39.38
C TYR A 32 -35.01 6.22 -40.34
N ASN A 33 -36.07 6.00 -41.09
CA ASN A 33 -36.30 4.90 -42.00
C ASN A 33 -35.82 5.34 -43.39
N ILE A 34 -34.76 4.74 -43.96
CA ILE A 34 -34.51 4.68 -45.42
C ILE A 34 -33.69 3.41 -45.71
N GLN A 35 -34.33 2.57 -46.54
CA GLN A 35 -33.86 1.50 -47.43
C GLN A 35 -32.51 0.80 -47.21
N ARG A 36 -32.64 -0.52 -47.07
CA ARG A 36 -31.66 -1.61 -47.21
C ARG A 36 -30.45 -1.28 -48.09
N GLN A 37 -29.31 -1.07 -47.46
CA GLN A 37 -28.00 -1.54 -47.93
C GLN A 37 -27.27 -2.23 -46.77
N THR A 38 -26.60 -3.32 -47.11
CA THR A 38 -25.92 -4.30 -46.23
C THR A 38 -25.12 -3.65 -45.09
N THR A 39 -25.56 -3.88 -43.85
CA THR A 39 -24.95 -3.35 -42.63
C THR A 39 -23.72 -4.17 -42.23
N GLY A 40 -22.54 -3.72 -42.65
CA GLY A 40 -21.35 -3.88 -41.82
C GLY A 40 -21.49 -2.95 -40.62
N THR A 41 -21.45 -3.47 -39.39
CA THR A 41 -21.19 -2.62 -38.23
C THR A 41 -19.94 -1.81 -38.54
N PRO A 42 -19.95 -0.47 -38.46
CA PRO A 42 -18.69 0.27 -38.52
C PRO A 42 -17.92 -0.14 -37.28
N ALA A 43 -16.99 -1.08 -37.44
CA ALA A 43 -16.03 -1.40 -36.41
C ALA A 43 -15.30 -0.08 -36.12
N MET A 44 -15.47 0.46 -34.91
CA MET A 44 -14.65 1.59 -34.49
C MET A 44 -13.21 1.10 -34.51
N ASP A 45 -12.43 1.66 -35.43
CA ASP A 45 -11.00 1.43 -35.47
C ASP A 45 -10.38 2.19 -34.29
N LEU A 46 -9.99 1.44 -33.27
CA LEU A 46 -9.34 1.97 -32.07
C LEU A 46 -8.03 2.69 -32.43
N GLU A 47 -7.42 2.33 -33.57
CA GLU A 47 -6.22 3.00 -34.07
C GLU A 47 -6.49 4.39 -34.66
N ALA A 48 -7.67 4.61 -35.21
CA ALA A 48 -8.07 5.91 -35.76
C ALA A 48 -8.36 6.97 -34.68
N LEU A 49 -8.38 6.58 -33.39
CA LEU A 49 -8.60 7.52 -32.30
C LEU A 49 -7.46 8.54 -32.17
N PRO A 50 -7.76 9.83 -31.90
CA PRO A 50 -6.74 10.82 -31.53
C PRO A 50 -5.94 10.37 -30.31
N GLU A 51 -4.67 10.76 -30.25
CA GLU A 51 -3.76 10.39 -29.16
C GLU A 51 -4.30 10.81 -27.79
N GLY A 52 -4.93 11.98 -27.67
CA GLY A 52 -5.55 12.44 -26.42
C GLY A 52 -6.69 11.54 -25.93
N CYS A 53 -7.46 10.92 -26.84
CA CYS A 53 -8.49 9.94 -26.48
C CYS A 53 -7.85 8.64 -25.98
N LYS A 54 -6.81 8.16 -26.67
CA LYS A 54 -6.03 6.98 -26.24
C LYS A 54 -5.40 7.22 -24.86
N ALA A 55 -4.84 8.41 -24.63
CA ALA A 55 -4.26 8.81 -23.36
C ALA A 55 -5.33 8.86 -22.27
N THR A 56 -6.49 9.47 -22.54
CA THR A 56 -7.62 9.51 -21.59
C THR A 56 -8.03 8.10 -21.19
N VAL A 57 -8.19 7.18 -22.15
CA VAL A 57 -8.51 5.77 -21.88
C VAL A 57 -7.44 5.13 -21.01
N ALA A 58 -6.17 5.21 -21.39
CA ALA A 58 -5.06 4.63 -20.62
C ALA A 58 -5.02 5.18 -19.18
N SER A 59 -5.26 6.46 -19.01
CA SER A 59 -5.23 7.18 -17.73
C SER A 59 -6.38 6.83 -16.77
N LEU A 60 -7.41 6.13 -17.26
CA LEU A 60 -8.53 5.60 -16.47
C LEU A 60 -8.37 4.11 -16.12
N THR A 61 -7.26 3.49 -16.54
CA THR A 61 -6.91 2.10 -16.21
C THR A 61 -5.93 2.03 -15.04
N THR A 62 -5.39 0.85 -14.74
CA THR A 62 -4.29 0.68 -13.79
C THR A 62 -2.93 0.96 -14.45
N PRO A 63 -1.87 1.32 -13.70
CA PRO A 63 -0.53 1.50 -14.27
C PRO A 63 -0.02 0.28 -15.07
N PRO A 64 -0.21 -0.97 -14.62
CA PRO A 64 0.12 -2.16 -15.40
C PRO A 64 -0.68 -2.27 -16.70
N ASP A 65 -1.98 -1.95 -16.69
CA ASP A 65 -2.81 -2.01 -17.89
C ASP A 65 -2.45 -0.91 -18.89
N ALA A 66 -2.09 0.29 -18.44
CA ALA A 66 -1.52 1.32 -19.30
C ALA A 66 -0.22 0.82 -19.98
N CYS A 67 0.64 0.12 -19.24
CA CYS A 67 1.82 -0.52 -19.82
C CYS A 67 1.44 -1.59 -20.86
N ARG A 68 0.41 -2.41 -20.61
CA ARG A 68 -0.09 -3.40 -21.59
C ARG A 68 -0.67 -2.72 -22.84
N LEU A 69 -1.43 -1.64 -22.68
CA LEU A 69 -1.96 -0.84 -23.79
C LEU A 69 -0.84 -0.31 -24.70
N SER A 70 0.31 0.08 -24.12
CA SER A 70 1.47 0.57 -24.89
C SER A 70 2.03 -0.45 -25.90
N ALA A 71 1.73 -1.75 -25.73
CA ALA A 71 2.15 -2.82 -26.62
C ALA A 71 1.19 -3.02 -27.81
N VAL A 72 -0.03 -2.48 -27.75
CA VAL A 72 -1.07 -2.70 -28.77
C VAL A 72 -0.73 -2.01 -30.09
N SER A 73 -0.26 -0.76 -30.04
CA SER A 73 0.12 -0.01 -31.24
C SER A 73 1.05 1.16 -30.93
N ARG A 74 1.59 1.79 -31.99
CA ARG A 74 2.43 3.00 -31.84
C ARG A 74 1.64 4.17 -31.25
N GLY A 75 0.36 4.31 -31.62
CA GLY A 75 -0.49 5.38 -31.09
C GLY A 75 -0.80 5.18 -29.61
N PHE A 76 -1.09 3.95 -29.19
CA PHE A 76 -1.26 3.64 -27.77
C PHE A 76 0.04 3.73 -26.99
N ARG A 77 1.18 3.38 -27.59
CA ARG A 77 2.49 3.55 -26.95
C ARG A 77 2.76 5.01 -26.60
N SER A 78 2.69 5.90 -27.59
CA SER A 78 2.90 7.34 -27.39
C SER A 78 1.95 7.89 -26.32
N ALA A 79 0.66 7.55 -26.41
CA ALA A 79 -0.33 7.98 -25.46
C ALA A 79 -0.08 7.46 -24.03
N ALA A 80 0.16 6.16 -23.86
CA ALA A 80 0.31 5.50 -22.56
C ALA A 80 1.64 5.84 -21.86
N GLU A 81 2.66 6.27 -22.61
CA GLU A 81 3.93 6.74 -22.06
C GLU A 81 3.94 8.24 -21.72
N SER A 82 2.89 8.97 -22.10
CA SER A 82 2.79 10.41 -21.85
C SER A 82 2.64 10.77 -20.37
N ASP A 83 3.27 11.87 -19.96
CA ASP A 83 3.15 12.38 -18.59
C ASP A 83 1.70 12.73 -18.19
N ALA A 84 0.81 13.00 -19.15
CA ALA A 84 -0.61 13.22 -18.87
C ALA A 84 -1.30 11.97 -18.30
N VAL A 85 -0.87 10.78 -18.72
CA VAL A 85 -1.34 9.50 -18.17
C VAL A 85 -0.77 9.28 -16.77
N TRP A 86 0.55 9.41 -16.63
CA TRP A 86 1.26 9.11 -15.39
C TRP A 86 0.97 10.11 -14.26
N ASP A 87 0.55 11.34 -14.59
CA ASP A 87 0.04 12.30 -13.61
C ASP A 87 -1.19 11.80 -12.85
N ARG A 88 -2.00 10.93 -13.47
CA ARG A 88 -3.17 10.34 -12.81
C ARG A 88 -2.84 9.14 -11.92
N PHE A 89 -1.71 8.50 -12.17
CA PHE A 89 -1.25 7.35 -11.39
C PHE A 89 -0.42 7.77 -10.18
N LEU A 90 0.26 8.91 -10.26
CA LEU A 90 0.97 9.48 -9.14
C LEU A 90 -0.01 10.07 -8.11
N PRO A 91 0.29 9.96 -6.81
CA PRO A 91 -0.44 10.70 -5.79
C PRO A 91 -0.41 12.21 -6.06
N PRO A 92 -1.55 12.94 -5.95
CA PRO A 92 -1.60 14.37 -6.29
C PRO A 92 -0.62 15.26 -5.50
N ASP A 93 -0.27 14.85 -4.30
CA ASP A 93 0.63 15.52 -3.37
C ASP A 93 2.04 14.90 -3.34
N VAL A 94 2.41 14.10 -4.34
CA VAL A 94 3.70 13.38 -4.39
C VAL A 94 4.89 14.32 -4.22
N TYR A 95 4.93 15.46 -4.92
CA TYR A 95 6.04 16.40 -4.82
C TYR A 95 6.11 17.08 -3.44
N THR A 96 4.98 17.29 -2.78
CA THR A 96 4.92 17.79 -1.40
C THR A 96 5.49 16.77 -0.42
N ILE A 97 5.18 15.48 -0.63
CA ILE A 97 5.74 14.39 0.19
C ILE A 97 7.26 14.29 -0.02
N LEU A 98 7.72 14.35 -1.26
CA LEU A 98 9.15 14.30 -1.58
C LEU A 98 9.92 15.51 -1.05
N GLY A 99 9.29 16.69 -0.95
CA GLY A 99 9.88 17.86 -0.29
C GLY A 99 10.13 17.67 1.21
N LYS A 100 9.49 16.67 1.86
CA LYS A 100 9.77 16.30 3.26
C LYS A 100 10.96 15.36 3.42
N SER A 101 11.52 14.88 2.31
CA SER A 101 12.79 14.14 2.30
C SER A 101 13.92 15.13 2.55
N SER A 102 14.29 15.31 3.81
CA SER A 102 15.44 16.13 4.21
C SER A 102 16.64 15.22 4.45
N VAL A 103 17.65 15.36 3.60
CA VAL A 103 19.01 14.91 3.90
C VAL A 103 19.60 15.94 4.86
N GLN A 104 19.61 15.66 6.16
CA GLN A 104 20.51 16.39 7.05
C GLN A 104 21.93 15.82 6.91
N PRO A 105 22.95 16.66 6.68
CA PRO A 105 24.32 16.29 7.00
C PRO A 105 24.47 16.32 8.52
N GLN A 106 24.68 15.15 9.14
CA GLN A 106 25.14 15.11 10.52
C GLN A 106 26.64 15.44 10.57
N SER A 107 27.00 16.59 11.16
CA SER A 107 28.20 16.87 11.98
C SER A 107 28.72 18.31 11.80
N PRO A 108 28.93 19.10 12.88
CA PRO A 108 29.43 20.48 12.81
C PRO A 108 30.97 20.57 12.83
N SER A 109 31.66 19.78 12.01
CA SER A 109 33.13 19.85 11.95
C SER A 109 33.70 19.38 10.61
N SER A 110 33.43 20.13 9.53
CA SER A 110 34.28 20.18 8.33
C SER A 110 33.85 21.36 7.45
N LEU A 111 34.85 22.00 6.84
CA LEU A 111 34.81 23.23 6.04
C LEU A 111 33.67 23.32 4.99
N PRO A 112 33.29 24.53 4.56
CA PRO A 112 32.17 24.75 3.64
C PRO A 112 32.49 24.16 2.26
N VAL A 113 31.95 22.98 2.00
CA VAL A 113 31.79 22.46 0.63
C VAL A 113 30.63 23.25 0.01
N PRO A 114 30.76 23.79 -1.22
CA PRO A 114 29.67 24.52 -1.85
C PRO A 114 28.43 23.62 -1.93
N PRO A 115 27.22 24.19 -1.83
CA PRO A 115 25.99 23.41 -1.94
C PRO A 115 25.95 22.85 -3.36
N CYS A 116 26.31 21.57 -3.52
CA CYS A 116 25.99 20.82 -4.72
C CYS A 116 24.47 20.86 -4.83
N SER A 117 24.03 21.64 -5.81
CA SER A 117 22.70 21.76 -6.38
C SER A 117 21.73 20.71 -5.86
N SER A 118 20.79 21.12 -5.02
CA SER A 118 19.61 20.32 -4.68
C SER A 118 19.06 19.74 -5.98
N SER A 119 19.13 18.42 -6.12
CA SER A 119 18.78 17.67 -7.32
C SER A 119 17.27 17.66 -7.53
N SER A 120 16.69 18.83 -7.75
CA SER A 120 15.32 19.03 -8.17
C SER A 120 15.24 18.96 -9.70
N SER A 121 15.57 17.79 -10.26
CA SER A 121 15.20 17.34 -11.63
C SER A 121 15.78 15.94 -11.98
N SER A 122 15.69 14.95 -11.08
CA SER A 122 16.36 13.65 -11.29
C SER A 122 15.64 12.68 -12.25
N TRP A 123 14.36 12.89 -12.57
CA TRP A 123 13.58 11.92 -13.35
C TRP A 123 13.28 12.46 -14.76
N LYS A 124 13.45 11.61 -15.78
CA LYS A 124 13.25 11.99 -17.19
C LYS A 124 11.78 12.07 -17.59
N SER A 125 10.91 11.39 -16.86
CA SER A 125 9.44 11.37 -17.06
C SER A 125 8.70 11.08 -15.74
N LYS A 126 7.39 11.32 -15.70
CA LYS A 126 6.53 10.93 -14.56
C LYS A 126 6.41 9.41 -14.43
N LYS A 127 6.54 8.67 -15.54
CA LYS A 127 6.65 7.21 -15.54
C LYS A 127 7.89 6.75 -14.78
N ASP A 128 9.04 7.35 -15.07
CA ASP A 128 10.29 7.03 -14.40
C ASP A 128 10.23 7.37 -12.91
N LEU A 129 9.62 8.50 -12.55
CA LEU A 129 9.34 8.84 -11.15
C LEU A 129 8.45 7.78 -10.48
N PHE A 130 7.34 7.39 -11.12
CA PHE A 130 6.44 6.38 -10.58
C PHE A 130 7.16 5.06 -10.30
N LEU A 131 7.88 4.53 -11.29
CA LEU A 131 8.62 3.27 -11.16
C LEU A 131 9.71 3.37 -10.08
N SER A 132 10.43 4.50 -10.05
CA SER A 132 11.41 4.77 -9.00
C SER A 132 10.80 4.73 -7.60
N LEU A 133 9.59 5.27 -7.41
CA LEU A 133 8.89 5.27 -6.11
C LEU A 133 8.28 3.91 -5.75
N CYS A 134 8.03 3.04 -6.72
CA CYS A 134 7.62 1.66 -6.47
C CYS A 134 8.78 0.83 -5.90
N ASP A 135 9.96 0.97 -6.49
CA ASP A 135 11.11 0.11 -6.18
C ASP A 135 12.02 0.69 -5.08
N ASN A 136 12.06 2.02 -4.94
CA ASN A 136 12.94 2.73 -4.02
C ASN A 136 12.13 3.61 -3.07
N PRO A 137 11.70 3.07 -1.92
CA PRO A 137 11.01 3.84 -0.90
C PRO A 137 11.87 5.02 -0.39
N VAL A 138 11.27 6.21 -0.33
CA VAL A 138 11.95 7.45 0.08
C VAL A 138 11.74 7.68 1.58
N LEU A 139 12.81 8.01 2.31
CA LEU A 139 12.72 8.40 3.71
C LEU A 139 12.11 9.81 3.85
N ILE A 140 11.17 9.95 4.77
CA ILE A 140 10.48 11.21 5.08
C ILE A 140 10.43 11.39 6.58
N ASP A 141 10.04 12.59 7.02
CA ASP A 141 9.88 12.92 8.44
C ASP A 141 11.16 12.62 9.25
N GLN A 142 12.28 13.16 8.81
CA GLN A 142 13.59 12.97 9.45
C GLN A 142 14.02 11.49 9.53
N GLY A 143 13.58 10.66 8.59
CA GLY A 143 13.91 9.23 8.55
C GLY A 143 13.02 8.34 9.43
N LYS A 144 12.05 8.92 10.14
CA LYS A 144 11.12 8.19 11.01
C LYS A 144 10.08 7.41 10.22
N MET A 145 9.79 7.87 9.02
CA MET A 145 8.84 7.23 8.13
C MET A 145 9.43 7.10 6.74
N SER A 146 8.70 6.40 5.91
CA SER A 146 9.05 6.31 4.51
C SER A 146 7.84 6.14 3.63
N PHE A 147 8.02 6.54 2.38
CA PHE A 147 6.98 6.65 1.39
C PHE A 147 7.36 5.87 0.14
N SER A 148 6.41 5.13 -0.40
CA SER A 148 6.48 4.50 -1.72
C SER A 148 5.10 4.51 -2.37
N VAL A 149 5.05 4.09 -3.63
CA VAL A 149 3.79 3.97 -4.39
C VAL A 149 3.53 2.51 -4.70
N ASP A 150 2.31 2.04 -4.45
CA ASP A 150 1.90 0.70 -4.85
C ASP A 150 1.85 0.59 -6.38
N LYS A 151 2.61 -0.35 -6.92
CA LYS A 151 2.80 -0.53 -8.37
C LYS A 151 1.52 -0.89 -9.13
N TRP A 152 0.52 -1.43 -8.44
CA TRP A 152 -0.71 -1.93 -9.07
C TRP A 152 -1.82 -0.89 -9.09
N SER A 153 -1.89 -0.05 -8.05
CA SER A 153 -2.98 0.91 -7.86
C SER A 153 -2.55 2.37 -7.95
N GLY A 154 -1.24 2.65 -7.86
CA GLY A 154 -0.70 4.02 -7.74
C GLY A 154 -0.99 4.69 -6.40
N LYS A 155 -1.51 3.94 -5.43
CA LYS A 155 -1.87 4.45 -4.10
C LYS A 155 -0.64 4.54 -3.21
N LYS A 156 -0.71 5.41 -2.21
CA LYS A 156 0.40 5.67 -1.27
C LYS A 156 0.64 4.47 -0.36
N CYS A 157 1.90 4.13 -0.12
CA CYS A 157 2.36 3.17 0.88
C CYS A 157 3.24 3.87 1.91
N TYR A 158 3.14 3.49 3.18
CA TYR A 158 3.99 4.04 4.23
C TYR A 158 4.62 2.98 5.14
N MET A 159 5.93 3.16 5.35
CA MET A 159 6.77 2.62 6.40
C MET A 159 6.76 3.41 7.71
N ILE A 160 6.24 2.94 8.86
CA ILE A 160 6.57 3.54 10.17
C ILE A 160 7.82 2.83 10.71
N SER A 161 8.90 3.55 11.00
CA SER A 161 10.11 2.96 11.57
C SER A 161 9.90 2.47 13.00
N ALA A 162 10.70 1.50 13.46
CA ALA A 162 10.70 1.06 14.84
C ALA A 162 10.88 2.20 15.86
N ARG A 163 11.66 3.23 15.50
CA ARG A 163 11.88 4.45 16.31
C ARG A 163 10.61 5.28 16.54
N GLU A 164 9.66 5.21 15.62
CA GLU A 164 8.39 5.93 15.72
C GLU A 164 7.24 5.03 16.24
N LEU A 165 7.55 3.78 16.61
CA LEU A 165 6.61 2.89 17.28
C LEU A 165 6.64 3.11 18.80
N MET A 166 5.48 2.95 19.44
CA MET A 166 5.44 2.76 20.88
C MET A 166 5.78 1.30 21.18
N ILE A 167 6.92 1.09 21.84
CA ILE A 167 7.40 -0.22 22.26
C ILE A 167 7.49 -0.21 23.79
N THR A 168 6.76 -1.11 24.45
CA THR A 168 6.80 -1.22 25.92
C THR A 168 8.23 -1.55 26.38
N TRP A 169 8.80 -0.63 27.16
CA TRP A 169 10.19 -0.64 27.61
C TRP A 169 11.25 -0.55 26.49
N GLY A 170 10.90 -0.04 25.30
CA GLY A 170 11.83 0.09 24.17
C GLY A 170 13.07 0.94 24.47
N ASP A 171 12.97 1.89 25.39
CA ASP A 171 14.09 2.75 25.81
C ASP A 171 14.88 2.18 27.01
N THR A 172 14.63 0.92 27.37
CA THR A 172 15.29 0.24 28.51
C THR A 172 16.29 -0.80 27.99
N PRO A 173 17.61 -0.52 28.03
CA PRO A 173 18.65 -1.38 27.43
C PRO A 173 18.69 -2.83 27.94
N GLN A 174 18.17 -3.09 29.13
CA GLN A 174 18.05 -4.45 29.68
C GLN A 174 17.05 -5.33 28.90
N TYR A 175 16.13 -4.70 28.18
CA TYR A 175 15.00 -5.36 27.52
C TYR A 175 15.06 -5.21 26.00
N TRP A 176 15.52 -4.05 25.51
CA TRP A 176 15.60 -3.72 24.10
C TRP A 176 16.92 -3.08 23.77
N GLU A 177 17.48 -3.43 22.62
CA GLU A 177 18.67 -2.81 22.04
C GLU A 177 18.29 -2.14 20.72
N TRP A 178 18.91 -1.01 20.42
CA TRP A 178 18.74 -0.34 19.14
C TRP A 178 20.00 -0.56 18.31
N ILE A 179 19.82 -1.17 17.15
CA ILE A 179 20.92 -1.65 16.32
C ILE A 179 20.82 -1.07 14.91
N CYS A 180 21.97 -0.91 14.26
CA CYS A 180 22.06 -0.54 12.86
C CYS A 180 22.27 -1.80 12.02
N LEU A 181 21.44 -2.02 11.00
CA LEU A 181 21.58 -3.13 10.06
C LEU A 181 21.83 -2.61 8.64
N PRO A 182 22.85 -3.10 7.90
CA PRO A 182 23.14 -2.64 6.54
C PRO A 182 21.97 -2.81 5.56
N GLU A 183 21.15 -3.83 5.74
CA GLU A 183 19.96 -4.11 4.94
C GLU A 183 18.72 -3.34 5.39
N SER A 184 18.82 -2.54 6.46
CA SER A 184 17.72 -1.70 6.93
C SER A 184 17.63 -0.43 6.10
N ARG A 185 16.40 -0.09 5.71
CA ARG A 185 16.03 1.22 5.16
C ARG A 185 16.07 2.35 6.19
N PHE A 186 15.97 2.04 7.48
CA PHE A 186 16.04 3.01 8.59
C PHE A 186 17.38 2.90 9.30
N GLU A 187 17.85 4.00 9.87
CA GLU A 187 19.14 4.07 10.58
C GLU A 187 19.22 3.03 11.70
N GLU A 188 18.15 2.90 12.49
CA GLU A 188 18.08 1.99 13.62
C GLU A 188 16.81 1.14 13.57
N VAL A 189 16.95 -0.11 14.04
CA VAL A 189 15.85 -1.06 14.28
C VAL A 189 15.89 -1.52 15.74
N ALA A 190 14.75 -2.00 16.26
CA ALA A 190 14.65 -2.41 17.66
C ALA A 190 14.82 -3.92 17.79
N GLU A 191 15.79 -4.37 18.58
CA GLU A 191 15.97 -5.78 18.94
C GLU A 191 15.51 -6.06 20.36
N VAL A 192 14.74 -7.13 20.54
CA VAL A 192 14.40 -7.68 21.85
C VAL A 192 15.63 -8.40 22.42
N VAL A 193 16.17 -7.88 23.52
CA VAL A 193 17.17 -8.58 24.33
C VAL A 193 16.47 -9.68 25.13
N HIS A 194 15.62 -9.31 26.09
CA HIS A 194 14.84 -10.23 26.92
C HIS A 194 13.55 -9.57 27.43
N VAL A 195 12.36 -10.06 27.05
CA VAL A 195 11.09 -9.54 27.58
C VAL A 195 10.08 -10.63 27.90
N TRP A 196 9.28 -10.40 28.94
CA TRP A 196 8.09 -11.21 29.23
C TRP A 196 6.85 -10.63 28.53
N TRP A 197 6.72 -9.31 28.57
CA TRP A 197 5.67 -8.55 27.92
C TRP A 197 6.18 -8.01 26.59
N LEU A 198 5.57 -8.44 25.48
CA LEU A 198 5.79 -7.87 24.17
C LEU A 198 4.60 -7.01 23.79
N GLU A 199 4.81 -5.73 23.53
CA GLU A 199 3.77 -4.83 23.05
C GLU A 199 4.39 -3.77 22.15
N ILE A 200 3.90 -3.75 20.91
CA ILE A 200 4.32 -2.84 19.86
C ILE A 200 3.04 -2.19 19.33
N ARG A 201 3.01 -0.86 19.27
CA ARG A 201 1.92 -0.10 18.67
C ARG A 201 2.46 0.93 17.69
N GLY A 202 1.82 1.04 16.54
CA GLY A 202 2.05 2.10 15.58
C GLY A 202 0.78 2.92 15.39
N LYS A 203 0.94 4.22 15.18
CA LYS A 203 -0.16 5.11 14.82
C LYS A 203 0.12 5.76 13.47
N ILE A 204 -0.90 5.88 12.63
CA ILE A 204 -0.81 6.59 11.36
C ILE A 204 -2.02 7.49 11.16
N ASP A 205 -1.77 8.71 10.70
CA ASP A 205 -2.82 9.64 10.32
C ASP A 205 -3.47 9.15 9.01
N THR A 206 -4.79 8.92 9.03
CA THR A 206 -5.50 8.50 7.82
C THR A 206 -5.58 9.59 6.75
N CYS A 207 -5.31 10.86 7.08
CA CYS A 207 -5.25 11.94 6.10
C CYS A 207 -4.03 11.87 5.17
N ILE A 208 -2.93 11.23 5.59
CA ILE A 208 -1.75 11.08 4.71
C ILE A 208 -1.90 9.92 3.71
N LEU A 209 -2.88 9.04 3.93
CA LEU A 209 -3.19 7.89 3.09
C LEU A 209 -4.05 8.27 1.88
N SER A 210 -4.15 7.37 0.90
CA SER A 210 -5.04 7.57 -0.23
C SER A 210 -6.51 7.40 0.17
N PRO A 211 -7.42 8.30 -0.22
CA PRO A 211 -8.83 8.21 0.11
C PRO A 211 -9.52 7.06 -0.62
N ALA A 212 -10.71 6.68 -0.13
CA ALA A 212 -11.53 5.58 -0.63
C ALA A 212 -10.73 4.28 -0.86
N THR A 213 -9.82 3.94 0.05
CA THR A 213 -8.88 2.82 -0.11
C THR A 213 -8.90 1.96 1.15
N THR A 214 -8.98 0.64 0.98
CA THR A 214 -8.76 -0.31 2.08
C THR A 214 -7.26 -0.55 2.21
N TYR A 215 -6.72 -0.37 3.40
CA TYR A 215 -5.33 -0.60 3.73
C TYR A 215 -5.16 -1.87 4.56
N GLU A 216 -4.03 -2.54 4.37
CA GLU A 216 -3.55 -3.61 5.23
C GLU A 216 -2.28 -3.15 5.94
N ALA A 217 -2.17 -3.49 7.23
CA ALA A 217 -0.99 -3.21 8.03
C ALA A 217 -0.20 -4.50 8.29
N TYR A 218 1.12 -4.42 8.17
CA TYR A 218 2.04 -5.54 8.34
C TYR A 218 3.16 -5.16 9.31
N LEU A 219 3.40 -5.99 10.31
CA LEU A 219 4.64 -5.89 11.09
C LEU A 219 5.77 -6.51 10.27
N VAL A 220 6.84 -5.76 10.05
CA VAL A 220 8.03 -6.20 9.32
C VAL A 220 9.17 -6.41 10.32
N PHE A 221 9.75 -7.62 10.32
CA PHE A 221 10.69 -8.03 11.36
C PHE A 221 11.64 -9.14 10.90
N LYS A 222 12.66 -9.44 11.70
CA LYS A 222 13.55 -10.59 11.58
C LYS A 222 13.61 -11.33 12.92
N LEU A 223 14.05 -12.58 12.87
CA LEU A 223 14.42 -13.34 14.05
C LEU A 223 15.92 -13.61 13.99
N ARG A 224 16.66 -13.23 15.03
CA ARG A 224 18.08 -13.58 15.20
C ARG A 224 18.21 -15.10 15.29
N GLU A 225 19.36 -15.62 14.87
CA GLU A 225 19.72 -17.00 15.19
C GLU A 225 19.64 -17.24 16.70
N GLY A 226 18.96 -18.32 17.11
CA GLY A 226 18.71 -18.63 18.52
C GLY A 226 17.55 -17.85 19.16
N ALA A 227 16.77 -17.07 18.40
CA ALA A 227 15.56 -16.43 18.92
C ALA A 227 14.57 -17.45 19.52
N TYR A 228 13.90 -17.06 20.60
CA TYR A 228 12.99 -17.94 21.34
C TYR A 228 11.80 -17.17 21.94
N GLY A 229 10.79 -17.93 22.40
CA GLY A 229 9.59 -17.38 23.04
C GLY A 229 8.44 -17.01 22.10
N PHE A 230 8.62 -17.18 20.78
CA PHE A 230 7.63 -16.81 19.74
C PHE A 230 6.76 -17.98 19.23
N VAL A 231 6.73 -19.09 19.97
CA VAL A 231 5.89 -20.27 19.66
C VAL A 231 4.41 -20.06 20.01
N VAL A 232 4.11 -19.04 20.80
CA VAL A 232 2.76 -18.62 21.18
C VAL A 232 2.32 -17.51 20.21
N PRO A 233 1.05 -17.53 19.73
CA PRO A 233 0.57 -16.47 18.86
C PRO A 233 0.44 -15.15 19.61
N VAL A 234 0.73 -14.06 18.93
CA VAL A 234 0.56 -12.69 19.41
C VAL A 234 -0.82 -12.16 18.99
N LYS A 235 -1.44 -11.36 19.86
CA LYS A 235 -2.69 -10.68 19.56
C LYS A 235 -2.41 -9.43 18.70
N VAL A 236 -3.17 -9.25 17.63
CA VAL A 236 -3.06 -8.12 16.72
C VAL A 236 -4.40 -7.43 16.56
N THR A 237 -4.38 -6.10 16.46
CA THR A 237 -5.59 -5.30 16.23
C THR A 237 -5.31 -4.10 15.34
N THR A 238 -6.35 -3.63 14.66
CA THR A 238 -6.39 -2.33 13.96
C THR A 238 -7.67 -1.60 14.37
N GLY A 239 -7.56 -0.34 14.78
CA GLY A 239 -8.71 0.44 15.26
C GLY A 239 -8.45 1.94 15.23
N GLY A 240 -9.53 2.72 15.20
CA GLY A 240 -9.42 4.15 15.43
C GLY A 240 -8.92 4.45 16.83
N ASP A 241 -8.18 5.54 17.01
CA ASP A 241 -7.76 5.99 18.34
C ASP A 241 -8.99 6.15 19.26
N GLY A 242 -9.00 5.44 20.40
CA GLY A 242 -10.11 5.43 21.35
C GLY A 242 -11.33 4.56 20.98
N GLU A 243 -11.35 3.94 19.80
CA GLU A 243 -12.40 3.00 19.39
C GLU A 243 -12.05 1.57 19.84
N PRO A 244 -13.03 0.74 20.21
CA PRO A 244 -12.78 -0.66 20.52
C PRO A 244 -12.18 -1.37 19.29
N PRO A 245 -11.20 -2.26 19.49
CA PRO A 245 -10.61 -3.04 18.42
C PRO A 245 -11.67 -3.72 17.56
N ILE A 246 -11.48 -3.72 16.24
CA ILE A 246 -12.36 -4.49 15.35
C ILE A 246 -12.17 -5.97 15.68
N ASP A 247 -13.18 -6.58 16.30
CA ASP A 247 -13.17 -7.97 16.78
C ASP A 247 -13.33 -8.94 15.61
N ASN A 248 -12.29 -9.01 14.78
CA ASN A 248 -12.22 -9.97 13.69
C ASN A 248 -11.78 -11.33 14.25
N LYS A 249 -12.34 -12.42 13.70
CA LYS A 249 -12.05 -13.82 14.09
C LYS A 249 -10.57 -14.25 13.95
N ASN A 250 -9.68 -13.33 13.56
CA ASN A 250 -8.28 -13.56 13.20
C ASN A 250 -7.30 -12.57 13.86
N THR A 251 -7.57 -12.20 15.10
CA THR A 251 -6.69 -11.33 15.92
C THR A 251 -5.45 -12.03 16.46
N ALA A 252 -5.15 -13.28 16.09
CA ALA A 252 -4.00 -14.02 16.62
C ALA A 252 -3.12 -14.59 15.51
N VAL A 253 -1.87 -14.10 15.45
CA VAL A 253 -0.87 -14.46 14.43
C VAL A 253 0.41 -14.98 15.08
N PHE A 254 1.22 -15.72 14.34
CA PHE A 254 2.51 -16.22 14.81
C PHE A 254 3.64 -15.33 14.31
N LEU A 255 4.69 -15.18 15.12
CA LEU A 255 5.95 -14.53 14.72
C LEU A 255 7.04 -15.54 14.33
N ASP A 256 6.91 -16.80 14.77
CA ASP A 256 7.79 -17.90 14.36
C ASP A 256 7.25 -18.62 13.12
N PRO A 257 7.98 -18.64 11.98
CA PRO A 257 7.61 -19.40 10.79
C PRO A 257 7.50 -20.92 11.04
N GLU A 258 8.29 -21.46 11.97
CA GLU A 258 8.33 -22.90 12.27
C GLU A 258 7.08 -23.35 13.06
N ALA A 259 6.49 -22.45 13.86
CA ALA A 259 5.22 -22.71 14.52
C ALA A 259 4.12 -23.06 13.50
N GLY A 260 4.17 -22.47 12.30
CA GLY A 260 3.26 -22.79 11.19
C GLY A 260 3.51 -24.13 10.54
N ARG A 261 4.77 -24.53 10.35
CA ARG A 261 5.13 -25.81 9.72
C ARG A 261 4.66 -27.03 10.52
N ARG A 262 4.71 -26.96 11.86
CA ARG A 262 4.21 -28.03 12.74
C ARG A 262 2.67 -28.17 12.69
N ARG A 263 1.93 -27.08 12.42
CA ARG A 263 0.46 -27.08 12.36
C ARG A 263 -0.11 -27.29 10.95
N GLN A 264 0.53 -26.77 9.90
CA GLN A 264 0.09 -26.95 8.50
C GLN A 264 0.07 -28.43 8.07
N LYS A 265 0.96 -29.27 8.63
CA LYS A 265 0.90 -30.73 8.44
C LYS A 265 -0.45 -31.36 8.85
N LYS A 266 -1.25 -30.67 9.67
CA LYS A 266 -2.54 -31.15 10.17
C LYS A 266 -3.77 -30.55 9.47
N ARG A 267 -3.64 -29.42 8.75
CA ARG A 267 -4.79 -28.72 8.12
C ARG A 267 -4.39 -28.01 6.84
N LYS A 268 -4.72 -28.61 5.68
CA LYS A 268 -4.45 -28.07 4.33
C LYS A 268 -5.19 -26.77 3.98
N ASN A 269 -5.97 -26.16 4.88
CA ASN A 269 -6.90 -25.08 4.54
C ASN A 269 -6.94 -23.90 5.54
N GLU A 270 -6.00 -23.81 6.50
CA GLU A 270 -5.95 -22.65 7.41
C GLU A 270 -5.27 -21.43 6.76
N GLU A 271 -5.83 -20.25 7.00
CA GLU A 271 -5.54 -18.98 6.34
C GLU A 271 -4.04 -18.62 6.39
N THR A 272 -3.43 -18.49 5.21
CA THR A 272 -1.99 -18.19 5.03
C THR A 272 -1.52 -16.88 5.67
N HIS A 273 -2.44 -16.03 6.15
CA HIS A 273 -2.14 -14.72 6.75
C HIS A 273 -1.76 -14.79 8.24
N ARG A 274 -1.95 -15.94 8.90
CA ARG A 274 -1.66 -16.10 10.33
C ARG A 274 -0.20 -16.41 10.65
N PHE A 275 0.61 -16.67 9.62
CA PHE A 275 2.03 -16.98 9.76
C PHE A 275 2.86 -15.94 9.02
N PRO A 276 4.10 -15.70 9.46
CA PRO A 276 4.98 -14.78 8.77
C PRO A 276 5.28 -15.28 7.36
N LYS A 277 5.42 -14.34 6.43
CA LYS A 277 5.86 -14.59 5.06
C LYS A 277 7.20 -13.91 4.85
N GLU A 278 8.11 -14.60 4.18
CA GLU A 278 9.38 -14.02 3.77
C GLU A 278 9.17 -13.09 2.57
N ARG A 279 9.77 -11.91 2.65
CA ARG A 279 9.76 -10.87 1.62
C ARG A 279 10.99 -11.01 0.73
N ALA A 280 10.98 -10.30 -0.41
CA ALA A 280 12.11 -10.26 -1.33
C ALA A 280 13.38 -9.62 -0.73
N ASP A 281 13.22 -8.79 0.32
CA ASP A 281 14.31 -8.13 1.07
C ASP A 281 14.81 -8.98 2.26
N SER A 282 14.42 -10.26 2.32
CA SER A 282 14.75 -11.21 3.41
C SER A 282 14.22 -10.82 4.80
N TRP A 283 13.30 -9.84 4.88
CA TRP A 283 12.53 -9.60 6.09
C TRP A 283 11.29 -10.51 6.14
N LEU A 284 10.82 -10.81 7.34
CA LEU A 284 9.54 -11.45 7.55
C LEU A 284 8.45 -10.38 7.70
N GLU A 285 7.25 -10.67 7.22
CA GLU A 285 6.07 -9.86 7.49
C GLU A 285 4.89 -10.69 7.99
N VAL A 286 4.11 -10.13 8.91
CA VAL A 286 2.83 -10.70 9.34
C VAL A 286 1.75 -9.63 9.36
N LYS A 287 0.53 -9.98 8.93
CA LYS A 287 -0.59 -9.04 8.85
C LYS A 287 -1.11 -8.72 10.25
N LEU A 288 -1.17 -7.43 10.59
CA LEU A 288 -1.75 -6.92 11.84
C LEU A 288 -3.26 -6.68 11.73
N GLY A 289 -3.73 -6.32 10.54
CA GLY A 289 -5.15 -6.10 10.27
C GLY A 289 -5.39 -5.31 8.99
N GLU A 290 -6.62 -4.84 8.84
CA GLU A 290 -7.05 -4.03 7.71
C GLU A 290 -8.05 -2.97 8.15
N PHE A 291 -8.04 -1.83 7.48
CA PHE A 291 -8.93 -0.71 7.77
C PHE A 291 -9.25 0.07 6.50
N PHE A 292 -10.44 0.64 6.44
CA PHE A 292 -10.88 1.45 5.30
C PHE A 292 -10.62 2.92 5.56
N CYS A 293 -9.98 3.59 4.61
CA CYS A 293 -9.78 5.03 4.60
C CYS A 293 -10.84 5.67 3.68
N PRO A 294 -11.95 6.21 4.21
CA PRO A 294 -12.99 6.82 3.38
C PRO A 294 -12.50 8.07 2.64
N GLY A 295 -11.56 8.80 3.24
CA GLY A 295 -11.21 10.15 2.81
C GLY A 295 -12.15 11.18 3.46
N GLY A 296 -11.60 12.36 3.75
CA GLY A 296 -12.25 13.38 4.57
C GLY A 296 -11.21 13.99 5.50
N GLY A 297 -11.23 15.32 5.65
CA GLY A 297 -10.22 16.06 6.42
C GLY A 297 -10.39 15.99 7.94
N ASP A 298 -11.04 14.95 8.47
CA ASP A 298 -11.33 14.78 9.89
C ASP A 298 -10.22 14.06 10.67
N GLY A 299 -9.07 13.77 10.04
CA GLY A 299 -7.81 13.49 10.75
C GLY A 299 -7.88 12.33 11.73
N LYS A 300 -8.45 11.19 11.31
CA LYS A 300 -8.54 10.02 12.21
C LYS A 300 -7.18 9.36 12.35
N LEU A 301 -6.70 9.22 13.58
CA LEU A 301 -5.54 8.38 13.88
C LEU A 301 -5.97 6.90 13.90
N MET A 302 -5.27 6.09 13.10
CA MET A 302 -5.40 4.63 13.09
C MET A 302 -4.28 4.02 13.92
N GLU A 303 -4.63 3.21 14.91
CA GLU A 303 -3.69 2.46 15.74
C GLU A 303 -3.64 0.98 15.30
N MET A 304 -2.42 0.47 15.14
CA MET A 304 -2.11 -0.92 14.86
C MET A 304 -1.34 -1.50 16.03
N THR A 305 -1.77 -2.63 16.57
CA THR A 305 -1.13 -3.25 17.74
C THR A 305 -0.69 -4.68 17.47
N CYS A 306 0.41 -5.06 18.11
CA CYS A 306 0.91 -6.43 18.20
C CYS A 306 1.36 -6.65 19.64
N MET A 307 0.67 -7.54 20.38
CA MET A 307 0.90 -7.73 21.80
C MET A 307 0.82 -9.19 22.23
N GLU A 308 1.66 -9.57 23.19
CA GLU A 308 1.68 -10.87 23.87
C GLU A 308 2.17 -10.63 25.29
N VAL A 309 1.26 -10.79 26.26
CA VAL A 309 1.48 -10.45 27.67
C VAL A 309 1.53 -11.70 28.57
N ALA A 310 1.40 -12.89 28.01
CA ALA A 310 1.57 -14.13 28.76
C ALA A 310 3.05 -14.32 29.08
N GLY A 311 3.33 -14.85 30.27
CA GLY A 311 4.66 -14.97 30.86
C GLY A 311 5.58 -15.98 30.18
N VAL A 312 5.81 -15.86 28.87
CA VAL A 312 6.87 -16.55 28.13
C VAL A 312 7.98 -15.55 27.89
N LEU A 313 9.20 -15.88 28.32
CA LEU A 313 10.39 -15.06 28.03
C LEU A 313 10.72 -15.11 26.53
N LYS A 314 10.99 -13.95 25.94
CA LYS A 314 11.24 -13.76 24.50
C LYS A 314 12.56 -13.04 24.28
N ALA A 315 13.27 -13.40 23.22
CA ALA A 315 14.54 -12.78 22.83
C ALA A 315 14.79 -12.94 21.33
N GLY A 316 15.52 -12.00 20.74
CA GLY A 316 16.02 -12.08 19.36
C GLY A 316 15.00 -11.69 18.28
N LEU A 317 13.90 -11.02 18.61
CA LEU A 317 13.02 -10.39 17.62
C LEU A 317 13.60 -9.03 17.24
N ILE A 318 13.82 -8.81 15.95
CA ILE A 318 14.31 -7.55 15.40
C ILE A 318 13.17 -6.89 14.63
N VAL A 319 12.66 -5.76 15.12
CA VAL A 319 11.54 -5.02 14.56
C VAL A 319 12.06 -3.95 13.61
N HIS A 320 11.66 -4.04 12.35
CA HIS A 320 11.92 -2.99 11.35
C HIS A 320 10.95 -1.82 11.52
N GLY A 321 9.67 -2.16 11.59
CA GLY A 321 8.59 -1.19 11.52
C GLY A 321 7.24 -1.80 11.18
N ILE A 322 6.26 -0.94 10.93
CA ILE A 322 4.93 -1.32 10.47
C ILE A 322 4.68 -0.73 9.07
N GLU A 323 4.41 -1.59 8.09
CA GLU A 323 4.08 -1.22 6.72
C GLU A 323 2.57 -1.19 6.47
N VAL A 324 2.10 -0.05 5.97
CA VAL A 324 0.71 0.23 5.64
C VAL A 324 0.62 0.40 4.12
N ARG A 325 -0.03 -0.56 3.45
CA ARG A 325 -0.15 -0.62 1.99
C ARG A 325 -1.58 -0.90 1.55
N PRO A 326 -2.01 -0.44 0.36
CA PRO A 326 -3.36 -0.70 -0.14
C PRO A 326 -3.59 -2.21 -0.29
N LYS A 327 -4.79 -2.65 0.07
CA LYS A 327 -5.24 -4.02 -0.16
C LYS A 327 -5.45 -4.22 -1.66
N MET A 328 -4.90 -5.30 -2.21
CA MET A 328 -5.20 -5.69 -3.59
C MET A 328 -6.66 -6.10 -3.72
N ASP A 329 -7.38 -5.47 -4.63
CA ASP A 329 -8.70 -5.93 -5.04
C ASP A 329 -8.56 -7.18 -5.91
N LYS A 330 -9.02 -8.31 -5.39
CA LYS A 330 -8.96 -9.63 -6.06
C LYS A 330 -9.76 -9.69 -7.37
N ALA A 331 -10.49 -8.64 -7.73
CA ALA A 331 -11.40 -8.62 -8.89
C ALA A 331 -10.70 -8.33 -10.24
N GLU A 332 -9.43 -7.91 -10.25
CA GLU A 332 -8.76 -7.47 -11.50
C GLU A 332 -7.62 -8.38 -11.96
N HIS A 333 -7.42 -9.54 -11.32
CA HIS A 333 -6.43 -10.53 -11.77
C HIS A 333 -7.09 -11.88 -12.00
N LEU A 334 -7.56 -12.11 -13.23
CA LEU A 334 -7.54 -13.46 -13.77
C LEU A 334 -6.05 -13.87 -13.82
N PRO A 335 -5.67 -15.04 -13.26
CA PRO A 335 -4.31 -15.52 -13.38
C PRO A 335 -3.97 -15.65 -14.86
N SER A 336 -2.81 -15.11 -15.26
CA SER A 336 -2.22 -15.40 -16.56
C SER A 336 -2.05 -16.92 -16.65
N HIS A 337 -2.90 -17.57 -17.46
CA HIS A 337 -2.66 -18.94 -17.84
C HIS A 337 -1.35 -18.95 -18.64
N ASP A 338 -0.38 -19.63 -18.07
CA ASP A 338 0.86 -20.02 -18.70
C ASP A 338 0.51 -20.84 -19.95
N MET A 339 0.60 -20.24 -21.13
CA MET A 339 0.54 -20.96 -22.41
C MET A 339 1.97 -21.27 -22.84
N SER A 340 2.59 -22.21 -22.13
CA SER A 340 3.71 -23.00 -22.65
C SER A 340 3.43 -24.49 -22.43
N ALA A 341 2.54 -25.01 -23.26
CA ALA A 341 2.36 -26.41 -23.67
C ALA A 341 1.26 -26.35 -24.75
N THR A 342 1.45 -26.74 -26.01
CA THR A 342 2.31 -27.74 -26.64
C THR A 342 2.49 -27.35 -28.10
#